data_AF-X0U4C5-F1
#
_entry.id   AF-X0U4C5-F1
#
_cell.length_a   1.000
_cell.length_b   1.000
_cell.length_c   1.000
_cell.angle_alpha   90.00
_cell.angle_beta   90.00
_cell.angle_gamma   90.00
#
_symmetry.space_group_name_H-M   'P 1'
#
loop_
_entity.id
_entity.type
_entity.pdbx_description
1 polymer ?
#
loop_
_entity_poly.entity_id
_entity_poly.type
_entity_poly.pdbx_seq_one_letter_code
_entity_poly.pdbx_strand_id
1 'polypeptide(L)' 'MASRLIKRYNLYEKDIIEIGCGKGDFLLLLCELGNNRGFGFDPSYENERSNSEVAGQITFIRDFYSERYASYQADLIYCR' A
#
# COMPACT_ATOMS: atom_id res chain seq x y z
N MET A 1 8.82 2.77 -11.64
CA MET A 1 7.36 2.71 -11.87
C MET A 1 6.59 3.54 -10.84
N ALA A 2 6.81 3.33 -9.54
CA ALA A 2 6.20 4.11 -8.45
C ALA A 2 6.33 5.64 -8.62
N SER A 3 7.56 6.16 -8.80
CA SER A 3 7.81 7.60 -9.00
C SER A 3 7.03 8.23 -10.16
N ARG A 4 6.73 7.46 -11.22
CA ARG A 4 5.89 7.90 -12.33
C ARG A 4 4.42 8.00 -11.92
N LEU A 5 3.91 7.06 -11.13
CA LEU A 5 2.53 7.10 -10.61
C LEU A 5 2.36 8.26 -9.63
N ILE A 6 3.30 8.43 -8.69
CA ILE A 6 3.30 9.54 -7.73
C ILE A 6 3.15 10.89 -8.45
N LYS A 7 4.00 11.15 -9.44
CA LYS A 7 3.97 12.41 -10.21
C LYS A 7 2.73 12.55 -11.09
N ARG A 8 2.33 11.48 -11.79
CA ARG A 8 1.21 11.53 -12.75
C ARG A 8 -0.14 11.73 -12.07
N TYR A 9 -0.32 11.16 -10.89
CA TYR A 9 -1.59 11.17 -10.15
C TYR A 9 -1.55 12.01 -8.88
N ASN A 10 -0.46 12.77 -8.65
CA ASN A 10 -0.28 13.62 -7.49
C ASN A 10 -0.51 12.88 -6.15
N LEU A 11 0.12 11.71 -6.00
CA LEU A 11 -0.05 10.82 -4.84
C LEU A 11 0.89 11.24 -3.71
N TYR A 12 0.59 12.35 -3.09
CA TYR A 12 1.27 12.85 -1.90
C TYR A 12 0.29 12.94 -0.73
N GLU A 13 0.67 12.41 0.43
CA GLU A 13 -0.14 12.37 1.66
C GLU A 13 -1.50 11.67 1.50
N LYS A 14 -1.55 10.68 0.61
CA LYS A 14 -2.75 9.94 0.20
C LYS A 14 -2.91 8.59 0.87
N ASP A 15 -4.12 8.05 0.78
CA ASP A 15 -4.43 6.68 1.18
C ASP A 15 -4.35 5.74 -0.03
N ILE A 16 -3.56 4.67 0.07
CA ILE A 16 -3.30 3.73 -1.02
C ILE A 16 -3.64 2.31 -0.58
N ILE A 17 -4.38 1.59 -1.44
CA ILE A 17 -4.60 0.14 -1.30
C ILE A 17 -3.80 -0.60 -2.38
N GLU A 18 -3.02 -1.60 -1.96
CA GLU A 18 -2.42 -2.58 -2.86
C GLU A 18 -3.03 -3.97 -2.64
N ILE A 19 -3.67 -4.54 -3.66
CA ILE A 19 -4.22 -5.89 -3.66
C ILE A 19 -3.22 -6.83 -4.33
N GLY A 20 -2.89 -7.95 -3.66
CA GLY A 20 -1.82 -8.84 -4.10
C GLY A 20 -0.44 -8.21 -3.88
N CYS A 21 -0.21 -7.63 -2.69
CA CYS A 21 1.02 -6.87 -2.41
C CYS A 21 2.27 -7.75 -2.29
N GLY A 22 2.15 -9.08 -2.23
CA GLY A 22 3.26 -10.01 -2.06
C GLY A 22 4.06 -9.69 -0.79
N LYS A 23 5.28 -9.16 -0.96
CA LYS A 23 6.14 -8.70 0.14
C LYS A 23 5.89 -7.26 0.60
N GLY A 24 5.10 -6.48 -0.14
CA GLY A 24 4.79 -5.09 0.20
C GLY A 24 5.80 -4.04 -0.27
N ASP A 25 6.85 -4.43 -0.99
CA ASP A 25 7.91 -3.52 -1.47
C ASP A 25 7.36 -2.35 -2.30
N PHE A 26 6.31 -2.60 -3.08
CA PHE A 26 5.74 -1.57 -3.96
C PHE A 26 4.91 -0.55 -3.18
N LEU A 27 4.04 -1.01 -2.28
CA LEU A 27 3.33 -0.13 -1.35
C LEU A 27 4.29 0.68 -0.47
N LEU A 28 5.35 0.06 0.07
CA LEU A 28 6.41 0.74 0.81
C LEU A 28 7.00 1.89 0.00
N LEU A 29 7.41 1.61 -1.24
CA LEU A 29 8.00 2.62 -2.12
C LEU A 29 7.02 3.76 -2.46
N LEU A 30 5.72 3.47 -2.62
CA LEU A 30 4.70 4.50 -2.85
C LEU A 30 4.52 5.38 -1.60
N CYS A 31 4.54 4.79 -0.41
CA CYS A 31 4.43 5.51 0.85
C CYS A 31 5.68 6.35 1.14
N GLU A 32 6.89 5.83 0.90
CA GLU A 32 8.14 6.58 1.05
C GLU A 32 8.21 7.79 0.11
N LEU A 33 7.88 7.61 -1.17
CA LEU A 33 8.03 8.68 -2.16
C LEU A 33 7.00 9.80 -2.04
N GLY A 34 5.83 9.51 -1.48
CA GLY A 34 4.72 10.45 -1.37
C GLY A 34 4.33 10.82 0.05
N ASN A 35 4.99 10.28 1.07
CA ASN A 35 4.53 10.33 2.46
C ASN A 35 3.07 9.84 2.58
N ASN A 36 2.76 8.72 1.90
CA ASN A 36 1.41 8.16 1.83
C ASN A 36 1.16 7.17 2.97
N ARG A 37 -0.13 6.89 3.23
CA ARG A 37 -0.61 5.81 4.08
C ARG A 37 -1.05 4.64 3.21
N GLY A 38 -0.79 3.42 3.67
CA GLY A 38 -0.92 2.23 2.84
C GLY A 38 -1.65 1.07 3.51
N PHE A 39 -2.46 0.37 2.73
CA PHE A 39 -3.05 -0.91 3.10
C PHE A 39 -2.70 -1.97 2.06
N GLY A 40 -1.94 -2.98 2.46
CA GLY A 40 -1.57 -4.10 1.60
C GLY A 40 -2.42 -5.33 1.92
N PHE A 41 -3.06 -5.93 0.92
CA PHE A 41 -3.86 -7.14 1.06
C PHE A 41 -3.20 -8.29 0.31
N ASP A 42 -2.75 -9.31 1.02
CA ASP A 42 -2.23 -10.53 0.40
C ASP A 42 -2.27 -11.72 1.38
N PRO A 43 -2.96 -12.84 1.07
CA PRO A 43 -2.99 -14.03 1.94
C PRO A 43 -1.60 -14.68 2.12
N SER A 44 -0.70 -14.45 1.18
CA SER A 44 0.68 -14.94 1.18
C SER A 44 1.67 -13.95 1.80
N TYR A 45 1.22 -12.79 2.32
CA TYR A 45 2.11 -11.86 3.02
C TYR A 45 2.78 -12.55 4.21
N GLU A 46 4.11 -12.61 4.18
CA GLU A 46 4.94 -13.04 5.29
C GLU A 46 5.46 -11.79 5.99
N ASN A 47 5.26 -11.73 7.32
CA ASN A 47 5.45 -10.53 8.12
C ASN A 47 6.95 -10.17 8.24
N GLU A 48 7.49 -9.57 7.18
CA GLU A 48 8.83 -9.01 7.16
C GLU A 48 8.78 -7.64 7.84
N ARG A 49 9.53 -7.49 8.93
CA ARG A 49 9.70 -6.18 9.57
C ARG A 49 10.41 -5.25 8.59
N SER A 50 9.68 -4.32 7.98
CA SER A 50 10.32 -3.26 7.21
C SER A 50 10.96 -2.27 8.17
N ASN A 51 12.26 -2.02 8.01
CA ASN A 51 12.98 -0.97 8.75
C ASN A 51 12.75 0.44 8.14
N SER A 52 11.67 0.63 7.37
CA SER A 52 11.39 1.92 6.73
C SER A 52 10.81 2.91 7.74
N GLU A 53 11.14 4.19 7.58
CA GLU A 53 10.59 5.27 8.40
C GLU A 53 9.07 5.40 8.25
N VAL A 54 8.51 4.90 7.14
CA VAL A 54 7.07 4.88 6.86
C VAL A 54 6.36 3.61 7.35
N ALA A 55 7.05 2.70 8.03
CA ALA A 55 6.45 1.43 8.49
C ALA A 55 5.20 1.67 9.38
N GLY A 56 5.19 2.76 10.17
CA GLY A 56 4.02 3.14 10.97
C GLY A 56 2.81 3.66 10.18
N GLN A 57 2.99 3.94 8.89
CA GLN A 57 1.94 4.44 7.99
C GLN A 57 1.32 3.32 7.13
N ILE A 58 1.80 2.09 7.28
CA ILE A 58 1.41 0.96 6.43
C ILE A 58 0.84 -0.17 7.28
N THR A 59 -0.29 -0.72 6.83
CA THR A 59 -0.90 -1.90 7.45
C THR A 59 -0.98 -3.02 6.42
N PHE A 60 -0.33 -4.15 6.70
CA PHE A 60 -0.45 -5.36 5.90
C PHE A 60 -1.52 -6.29 6.49
N ILE A 61 -2.45 -6.70 5.64
CA ILE A 61 -3.61 -7.50 5.97
C ILE A 61 -3.45 -8.82 5.23
N ARG A 62 -3.21 -9.89 6.00
CA ARG A 62 -3.01 -11.23 5.45
C ARG A 62 -4.34 -11.91 5.12
N ASP A 63 -5.04 -11.35 4.14
CA ASP A 63 -6.34 -11.82 3.68
C ASP A 63 -6.60 -11.42 2.22
N PHE A 64 -7.63 -12.00 1.62
CA PHE A 64 -8.17 -11.54 0.34
C PHE A 64 -8.95 -10.24 0.53
N TYR A 65 -8.73 -9.28 -0.37
CA TYR A 65 -9.57 -8.09 -0.44
C TYR A 65 -11.01 -8.50 -0.79
N SER A 66 -11.98 -8.06 0.00
CA SER A 66 -13.39 -8.45 -0.08
C SER A 66 -14.28 -7.37 0.52
N GLU A 67 -15.60 -7.56 0.45
CA GLU A 67 -16.61 -6.63 1.00
C GLU A 67 -16.40 -6.31 2.49
N ARG A 68 -15.70 -7.17 3.24
CA ARG A 68 -15.35 -6.90 4.65
C ARG A 68 -14.48 -5.64 4.82
N TYR A 69 -13.79 -5.24 3.76
CA TYR A 69 -12.90 -4.08 3.73
C TYR A 69 -13.52 -2.92 2.92
N ALA A 70 -14.81 -2.97 2.59
CA ALA A 70 -15.50 -1.91 1.83
C ALA A 70 -15.50 -0.55 2.55
N SER A 71 -15.25 -0.52 3.87
CA SER A 71 -15.09 0.72 4.64
C SER A 71 -13.74 1.40 4.43
N TYR A 72 -12.74 0.72 3.86
CA TYR A 72 -11.45 1.31 3.57
C TYR A 72 -11.58 2.25 2.37
N GLN A 73 -11.26 3.53 2.58
CA GLN A 73 -11.19 4.51 1.51
C GLN A 73 -9.74 4.65 1.03
N ALA A 74 -9.56 4.84 -0.27
CA ALA A 74 -8.26 5.07 -0.87
C ALA A 74 -8.37 6.05 -2.04
N ASP A 75 -7.37 6.92 -2.17
CA ASP A 75 -7.19 7.76 -3.37
C ASP A 75 -6.65 6.94 -4.54
N LEU A 76 -5.98 5.81 -4.27
CA LEU A 76 -5.50 4.86 -5.28
C LEU A 76 -5.72 3.42 -4.83
N ILE A 77 -6.30 2.61 -5.71
CA ILE A 77 -6.27 1.14 -5.62
C ILE A 77 -5.39 0.61 -6.73
N TYR A 78 -4.38 -0.17 -6.37
CA TYR A 78 -3.48 -0.84 -7.29
C TYR A 78 -3.60 -2.37 -7.12
N CYS A 79 -3.67 -3.09 -8.23
CA CYS A 79 -3.73 -4.54 -8.26
C CYS A 79 -2.79 -5.05 -9.38
N ARG A 80 -2.08 -6.14 -9.12
CA ARG A 80 -1.21 -6.80 -10.09
C ARG A 80 -1.79 -8.13 -10.54
#